data_AF-W4F281-F1
#
_entry.id   AF-W4F281-F1
#
_cell.length_a   1.000
_cell.length_b   1.000
_cell.length_c   1.000
_cell.angle_alpha   90.00
_cell.angle_beta   90.00
_cell.angle_gamma   90.00
#
_symmetry.space_group_name_H-M   'P 1'
#
loop_
_entity.id
_entity.type
_entity.pdbx_description
1 polymer ?
#
loop_
_entity_poly.entity_id
_entity_poly.type
_entity_poly.pdbx_seq_one_letter_code
_entity_poly.pdbx_strand_id
1 'polypeptide(L)'
;MILEIDFNEKDSYITVKKIPPLATVEISEETQKELLKAFENAKFKEMKMEDSNIDLHYNYLINISVSGYFALFVDSSNKIIYVDETQKKYIMVDDNDFFDILENAVKK
;
A
#
# COMPACT_ATOMS: atom_id res chain seq x y z
N MET A 1 19.66 9.91 -1.85
CA MET A 1 18.64 10.72 -2.53
C MET A 1 17.40 10.56 -1.69
N ILE A 2 17.11 11.54 -0.82
CA ILE A 2 15.87 11.57 -0.04
C ILE A 2 14.93 12.38 -0.91
N LEU A 3 14.00 11.69 -1.60
CA LEU A 3 12.88 12.37 -2.22
C LEU A 3 11.93 12.71 -1.06
N GLU A 4 11.89 13.98 -0.66
CA GLU A 4 10.79 14.49 0.16
C GLU A 4 9.54 14.49 -0.74
N ILE A 5 8.76 13.41 -0.66
CA ILE A 5 7.49 13.27 -1.35
C ILE A 5 6.43 13.89 -0.43
N ASP A 6 5.75 14.94 -0.89
CA ASP A 6 4.61 15.53 -0.17
C ASP A 6 3.33 14.78 -0.55
N PHE A 7 2.83 13.95 0.37
CA PHE A 7 1.59 13.20 0.17
C PHE A 7 0.32 14.06 0.23
N ASN A 8 0.45 15.37 0.46
CA ASN A 8 -0.64 16.34 0.44
C ASN A 8 -0.73 17.15 -0.86
N GLU A 9 0.03 16.81 -1.91
CA GLU A 9 -0.20 17.43 -3.22
C GLU A 9 -1.66 17.25 -3.63
N LYS A 10 -2.27 18.32 -4.15
CA LYS A 10 -3.71 18.39 -4.48
C LYS A 10 -4.18 17.27 -5.43
N ASP A 11 -3.25 16.71 -6.19
CA ASP A 11 -3.50 15.66 -7.19
C ASP A 11 -3.08 14.26 -6.71
N SER A 12 -2.76 14.10 -5.42
CA SER A 12 -2.43 12.80 -4.84
C SER A 12 -3.67 11.95 -4.60
N TYR A 13 -3.64 10.71 -5.05
CA TYR A 13 -4.78 9.79 -4.87
C TYR A 13 -4.33 8.32 -4.77
N ILE A 14 -5.21 7.51 -4.18
CA ILE A 14 -5.04 6.06 -4.08
C ILE A 14 -6.21 5.35 -4.75
N THR A 15 -5.89 4.36 -5.58
CA THR A 15 -6.89 3.41 -6.11
C THR A 15 -6.59 2.02 -5.59
N VAL A 16 -7.64 1.26 -5.28
CA VAL A 16 -7.54 -0.10 -4.75
C VAL A 16 -8.33 -1.05 -5.62
N LYS A 17 -7.73 -2.19 -5.96
CA LYS A 17 -8.38 -3.33 -6.61
C LYS A 17 -8.21 -4.55 -5.74
N LYS A 18 -9.27 -5.34 -5.53
CA LYS A 18 -9.15 -6.66 -4.90
C LYS A 18 -8.46 -7.64 -5.86
N ILE A 19 -7.77 -8.66 -5.35
CA ILE A 19 -7.18 -9.74 -6.14
C ILE A 19 -7.41 -11.09 -5.43
N PRO A 20 -7.81 -12.15 -6.15
CA PRO A 20 -8.67 -12.18 -7.33
C PRO A 20 -10.17 -12.12 -6.95
N PRO A 21 -11.05 -11.50 -7.77
CA PRO A 21 -10.79 -10.84 -9.06
C PRO A 21 -10.39 -9.36 -8.91
N LEU A 22 -9.79 -8.77 -9.98
CA LEU A 22 -9.36 -7.36 -10.13
C LEU A 22 -10.50 -6.32 -10.09
N ALA A 23 -11.43 -6.45 -9.14
CA ALA A 23 -12.54 -5.56 -8.94
C ALA A 23 -12.04 -4.25 -8.29
N THR A 24 -12.31 -3.13 -8.94
CA THR A 24 -12.09 -1.79 -8.37
C THR A 24 -12.96 -1.62 -7.13
N VAL A 25 -12.37 -1.10 -6.05
CA VAL A 25 -13.10 -0.68 -4.87
C VAL A 25 -13.24 0.83 -4.90
N GLU A 26 -14.47 1.32 -4.73
CA GLU A 26 -14.71 2.75 -4.53
C GLU A 26 -14.29 3.13 -3.10
N ILE A 27 -13.30 4.01 -3.00
CA ILE A 27 -12.81 4.56 -1.72
C ILE A 27 -13.06 6.07 -1.75
N SER A 28 -13.66 6.62 -0.69
CA SER A 28 -13.93 8.05 -0.58
C SER A 28 -12.62 8.86 -0.55
N GLU A 29 -12.67 10.11 -0.99
CA GLU A 29 -11.50 11.01 -0.96
C GLU A 29 -10.92 11.16 0.46
N GLU A 30 -11.78 11.18 1.49
CA GLU A 30 -11.36 11.24 2.89
C GLU A 30 -10.52 10.02 3.27
N THR A 31 -11.01 8.81 2.97
CA THR A 31 -10.28 7.57 3.26
C THR A 31 -9.02 7.43 2.39
N GLN A 32 -9.02 7.94 1.16
CA GLN A 32 -7.79 7.99 0.35
C GLN A 32 -6.71 8.85 1.03
N LYS A 33 -7.08 10.00 1.59
CA LYS A 33 -6.15 10.86 2.34
C LYS A 33 -5.65 10.20 3.62
N GLU A 34 -6.52 9.50 4.34
CA GLU A 34 -6.11 8.73 5.52
C GLU A 34 -5.11 7.63 5.15
N LEU A 35 -5.35 6.89 4.07
CA LEU A 35 -4.42 5.86 3.57
C LEU A 35 -3.08 6.46 3.13
N LEU A 36 -3.07 7.58 2.42
CA LEU A 36 -1.84 8.28 2.02
C LEU A 36 -1.02 8.70 3.25
N LYS A 37 -1.69 9.32 4.23
CA LYS A 37 -1.04 9.75 5.47
C LYS A 37 -0.52 8.57 6.29
N ALA A 38 -1.27 7.48 6.38
CA ALA A 38 -0.82 6.27 7.05
C ALA A 38 0.41 5.68 6.36
N PHE A 39 0.39 5.61 5.02
CA PHE A 39 1.51 5.12 4.23
C PHE A 39 2.78 5.99 4.38
N GLU A 40 2.62 7.31 4.36
CA GLU A 40 3.72 8.28 4.57
C GLU A 40 4.40 8.11 5.94
N ASN A 41 3.62 7.82 6.98
CA ASN A 41 4.11 7.65 8.35
C ASN A 41 4.53 6.21 8.68
N ALA A 42 4.31 5.26 7.77
CA ALA A 42 4.64 3.86 7.98
C ALA A 42 6.16 3.63 7.97
N LYS A 43 6.59 2.58 8.68
CA LYS A 43 7.99 2.11 8.69
C LYS A 43 8.10 0.78 7.98
N PHE A 44 9.13 0.68 7.15
CA PHE A 44 9.33 -0.46 6.25
C PHE A 44 10.63 -1.20 6.58
N LYS A 45 10.59 -2.53 6.52
CA LYS A 45 11.76 -3.41 6.47
C LYS A 45 11.78 -4.08 5.09
N GLU A 46 12.85 -3.92 4.32
CA GLU A 46 13.05 -4.69 3.08
C GLU A 46 13.18 -6.19 3.41
N MET A 47 12.43 -7.04 2.71
CA MET A 47 12.49 -8.49 2.89
C MET A 47 13.83 -9.04 2.39
N LYS A 48 14.41 -9.95 3.17
CA LYS A 48 15.66 -10.66 2.84
C LYS A 48 15.39 -12.14 2.57
N MET A 49 16.42 -12.87 2.12
CA MET A 49 16.32 -14.33 1.91
C MET A 49 15.86 -15.09 3.16
N GLU A 50 16.20 -14.61 4.35
CA GLU A 50 15.74 -15.20 5.63
C GLU A 50 14.22 -15.12 5.83
N ASP A 51 13.56 -14.15 5.18
CA ASP A 51 12.10 -13.97 5.21
C ASP A 51 11.39 -14.83 4.12
N SER A 52 12.13 -15.67 3.38
CA SER A 52 11.60 -16.46 2.24
C SER A 52 10.59 -17.54 2.59
N ASN A 53 10.47 -17.90 3.86
CA ASN A 53 9.48 -18.88 4.34
C ASN A 53 8.07 -18.29 4.49
N ILE A 54 7.90 -16.98 4.27
CA ILE A 54 6.59 -16.34 4.30
C ILE A 54 5.86 -16.69 3.00
N ASP A 55 4.72 -17.36 3.14
CA ASP A 55 3.82 -17.64 2.03
C ASP A 55 3.03 -16.37 1.69
N LEU A 56 3.16 -15.89 0.44
CA LEU A 56 2.67 -14.59 0.02
C LEU A 56 1.32 -14.72 -0.69
N HIS A 57 0.33 -14.01 -0.16
CA HIS A 57 -1.04 -14.01 -0.67
C HIS A 57 -1.51 -12.59 -0.93
N TYR A 58 -1.23 -12.08 -2.13
CA TYR A 58 -1.65 -10.73 -2.50
C TYR A 58 -3.16 -10.64 -2.65
N ASN A 59 -3.79 -9.81 -1.82
CA ASN A 59 -5.22 -9.58 -1.77
C ASN A 59 -5.64 -8.23 -2.35
N TYR A 60 -4.72 -7.28 -2.49
CA TYR A 60 -4.99 -6.01 -3.18
C TYR A 60 -3.88 -5.62 -4.17
N LEU A 61 -4.28 -4.89 -5.22
CA LEU A 61 -3.40 -4.05 -6.02
C LEU A 61 -3.78 -2.60 -5.74
N ILE A 62 -2.81 -1.85 -5.18
CA ILE A 62 -2.95 -0.45 -4.83
C ILE A 62 -2.10 0.37 -5.79
N ASN A 63 -2.67 1.42 -6.35
CA ASN A 63 -1.88 2.42 -7.07
C ASN A 63 -1.89 3.72 -6.29
N ILE A 64 -0.71 4.27 -6.03
CA ILE A 64 -0.51 5.53 -5.34
C ILE A 64 0.07 6.54 -6.33
N SER A 65 -0.63 7.66 -6.52
CA SER A 65 -0.17 8.81 -7.30
C SER A 65 0.22 9.92 -6.33
N VAL A 66 1.50 10.29 -6.26
CA VAL A 66 1.98 11.33 -5.30
C VAL A 66 3.08 12.22 -5.88
N SER A 67 3.93 11.68 -6.76
CA SER A 67 4.88 12.44 -7.59
C SER A 67 5.28 11.62 -8.84
N GLY A 68 4.40 10.69 -9.22
CA GLY A 68 4.66 9.51 -10.04
C GLY A 68 3.60 8.46 -9.75
N TYR A 69 3.67 7.30 -10.42
CA TYR A 69 2.66 6.24 -10.29
C TYR A 69 3.31 4.96 -9.75
N PHE A 70 2.99 4.60 -8.52
CA PHE A 70 3.52 3.38 -7.89
C PHE A 70 2.43 2.31 -7.83
N ALA A 71 2.70 1.16 -8.44
CA ALA A 71 1.86 -0.03 -8.31
C ALA A 71 2.39 -0.91 -7.16
N LEU A 72 1.53 -1.21 -6.21
CA LEU A 72 1.81 -2.01 -5.02
C LEU A 72 0.91 -3.25 -5.01
N PHE A 73 1.51 -4.44 -4.97
CA PHE A 73 0.79 -5.66 -4.64
C PHE A 73 0.86 -5.88 -3.14
N VAL A 74 -0.30 -6.06 -2.52
CA VAL A 74 -0.45 -6.01 -1.07
C VAL A 74 -0.96 -7.34 -0.56
N ASP A 75 -0.26 -7.89 0.41
CA ASP A 75 -0.70 -9.00 1.26
C ASP A 75 -1.04 -8.39 2.63
N SER A 76 -2.32 -8.09 2.84
CA SER A 76 -2.79 -7.49 4.08
C SER A 76 -2.69 -8.41 5.29
N SER A 77 -2.66 -9.73 5.10
CA SER A 77 -2.55 -10.68 6.22
C SER A 77 -1.16 -10.68 6.82
N ASN A 78 -0.14 -10.58 5.97
CA ASN A 78 1.26 -10.53 6.39
C ASN A 78 1.81 -9.09 6.50
N LYS A 79 0.99 -8.08 6.21
CA LYS A 79 1.39 -6.65 6.14
C LYS A 79 2.56 -6.40 5.19
N ILE A 80 2.54 -7.06 4.03
CA ILE A 80 3.61 -7.02 3.03
C ILE A 80 3.15 -6.22 1.82
N ILE A 81 4.06 -5.41 1.29
CA ILE A 81 3.92 -4.75 0.00
C ILE A 81 5.03 -5.20 -0.95
N TYR A 82 4.68 -5.46 -2.20
CA TYR A 82 5.61 -5.61 -3.31
C TYR A 82 5.46 -4.39 -4.22
N VAL A 83 6.57 -3.66 -4.41
CA VAL A 83 6.63 -2.44 -5.23
C VAL A 83 7.08 -2.84 -6.63
N ASP A 84 6.20 -2.74 -7.61
CA ASP A 84 6.45 -3.26 -8.97
C ASP A 84 7.64 -2.57 -9.66
N GLU A 85 7.75 -1.25 -9.52
CA GLU A 85 8.82 -0.45 -10.15
C GLU A 85 10.22 -0.87 -9.71
N THR A 86 10.37 -1.24 -8.43
CA THR A 86 11.68 -1.63 -7.86
C THR A 86 11.86 -3.14 -7.77
N GLN A 87 10.80 -3.91 -8.02
CA GLN A 87 10.70 -5.35 -7.78
C GLN A 87 11.06 -5.78 -6.36
N LYS A 88 10.94 -4.86 -5.40
CA LYS A 88 11.28 -5.10 -3.99
C LYS A 88 10.05 -5.40 -3.16
N LYS A 89 10.25 -6.20 -2.12
CA LYS A 89 9.23 -6.51 -1.12
C LYS A 89 9.60 -5.89 0.21
N TYR A 90 8.61 -5.32 0.88
CA TYR A 90 8.76 -4.69 2.18
C TYR A 90 7.70 -5.21 3.13
N ILE A 91 8.09 -5.40 4.39
CA ILE A 91 7.18 -5.61 5.51
C ILE A 91 6.94 -4.22 6.13
N MET A 92 5.68 -3.83 6.28
CA MET A 92 5.33 -2.68 7.12
C MET A 92 5.40 -3.13 8.59
N VAL A 93 6.50 -2.81 9.26
CA VAL A 93 6.74 -3.17 10.67
C VAL A 93 5.99 -2.25 11.64
N ASP A 94 5.62 -1.06 11.16
CA ASP A 94 4.74 -0.10 11.78
C ASP A 94 3.90 0.47 10.64
N ASP A 95 2.67 -0.01 10.50
CA ASP A 95 1.80 0.33 9.39
C ASP A 95 0.98 1.61 9.65
N ASN A 96 1.10 2.22 10.82
CA ASN A 96 0.41 3.45 11.20
C ASN A 96 -1.09 3.42 10.81
N ASP A 97 -1.77 2.33 11.16
CA ASP A 97 -3.18 1.99 10.87
C ASP A 97 -3.53 1.77 9.38
N PHE A 98 -2.57 1.76 8.46
CA PHE A 98 -2.80 1.61 7.03
C PHE A 98 -3.69 0.40 6.67
N PHE A 99 -3.39 -0.78 7.23
CA PHE A 99 -4.14 -1.99 6.92
C PHE A 99 -5.55 -1.98 7.53
N ASP A 100 -5.73 -1.39 8.71
CA ASP A 100 -7.05 -1.28 9.33
C ASP A 100 -7.95 -0.32 8.54
N ILE A 101 -7.40 0.82 8.10
CA ILE A 101 -8.10 1.77 7.23
C ILE A 101 -8.47 1.10 5.91
N LEU A 102 -7.53 0.38 5.29
CA LEU A 102 -7.74 -0.33 4.01
C LEU A 102 -8.85 -1.38 4.13
N GLU A 103 -8.76 -2.26 5.13
CA GLU A 103 -9.74 -3.33 5.35
C GLU A 103 -11.13 -2.76 5.67
N ASN A 104 -11.22 -1.65 6.41
CA ASN A 104 -12.49 -0.98 6.67
C ASN A 104 -13.07 -0.31 5.42
N ALA A 105 -12.22 0.24 4.55
CA ALA A 105 -12.63 0.86 3.30
C ALA A 105 -13.27 -0.16 2.34
N VAL A 106 -12.69 -1.37 2.27
CA VAL A 106 -13.08 -2.40 1.29
C VAL A 106 -14.18 -3.36 1.76
N LYS A 107 -14.60 -3.29 3.03
CA LYS A 107 -15.71 -4.08 3.60
C LYS A 107 -17.10 -3.52 3.29
N LYS A 108 -17.19 -2.29 2.79
CA LYS A 108 -18.46 -1.66 2.41
C LYS A 108 -19.10 -2.31 1.20
#